data_AF-A0A833ERY9-F1
#
_entry.id   AF-A0A833ERY9-F1
#
_cell.length_a   1.000
_cell.length_b   1.000
_cell.length_c   1.000
_cell.angle_alpha   90.00
_cell.angle_beta   90.00
_cell.angle_gamma   90.00
#
_symmetry.space_group_name_H-M   'P 1'
#
loop_
_entity.id
_entity.type
_entity.pdbx_description
1 polymer ?
#
loop_
_entity_poly.entity_id
_entity_poly.type
_entity_poly.pdbx_seq_one_letter_code
_entity_poly.pdbx_strand_id
1 'polypeptide(L)'
;MNFLKVLSSKYQQISFLFLLCASFFVACATPQKKEIPARAEPPIDHVIQKTYVESVDVDPDHHGNDELKLIIRGQLPSPAYTFDVVDVVKDERNIYLTPFAVYQEKTTALQVLIPYQTSVIVHVDSPGEYKLFLIGRSATLRKNITIR
;
A
#
# COMPACT_ATOMS: atom_id res chain seq x y z
N MET A 1 62.24 -37.07 -9.84
CA MET A 1 61.40 -36.43 -8.80
C MET A 1 60.39 -35.44 -9.41
N ASN A 2 59.69 -35.79 -10.51
CA ASN A 2 58.85 -34.84 -11.28
C ASN A 2 57.40 -35.30 -11.52
N PHE A 3 56.96 -36.46 -11.02
CA PHE A 3 55.60 -36.97 -11.28
C PHE A 3 54.55 -36.52 -10.24
N LEU A 4 54.97 -36.18 -9.01
CA LEU A 4 54.04 -35.81 -7.93
C LEU A 4 53.56 -34.34 -7.99
N LYS A 5 54.31 -33.44 -8.62
CA LYS A 5 53.93 -32.01 -8.73
C LYS A 5 52.83 -31.75 -9.77
N VAL A 6 52.70 -32.60 -10.79
CA VAL A 6 51.73 -32.40 -11.88
C VAL A 6 50.30 -32.81 -11.45
N LEU A 7 50.17 -33.81 -10.56
CA LEU A 7 48.85 -34.24 -10.06
C LEU A 7 48.20 -33.22 -9.11
N SER A 8 48.97 -32.51 -8.29
CA SER A 8 48.45 -31.54 -7.32
C SER A 8 47.87 -30.28 -7.98
N SER A 9 48.43 -29.85 -9.11
CA SER A 9 47.98 -28.63 -9.81
C SER A 9 46.63 -28.80 -10.50
N LYS A 10 46.36 -29.98 -11.08
CA LYS A 10 45.08 -30.24 -11.77
C LYS A 10 43.90 -30.38 -10.80
N TYR A 11 44.13 -30.97 -9.62
CA TYR A 11 43.10 -31.11 -8.58
C TYR A 11 42.67 -29.76 -8.00
N GLN A 12 43.62 -28.82 -7.89
CA GLN A 12 43.37 -27.47 -7.37
C GLN A 12 42.58 -26.60 -8.36
N GLN A 13 42.77 -26.81 -9.68
CA GLN A 13 41.97 -26.12 -10.71
C GLN A 13 40.53 -26.65 -10.79
N ILE A 14 40.31 -27.96 -10.60
CA ILE A 14 38.97 -28.56 -10.62
C ILE A 14 38.16 -28.15 -9.37
N SER A 15 38.80 -28.06 -8.21
CA SER A 15 38.15 -27.63 -6.96
C SER A 15 37.71 -26.15 -7.02
N PHE A 16 38.49 -25.28 -7.64
CA PHE A 16 38.11 -23.89 -7.86
C PHE A 16 36.90 -23.74 -8.80
N LEU A 17 36.85 -24.55 -9.86
CA LEU A 17 35.72 -24.54 -10.81
C LEU A 17 34.41 -25.01 -10.15
N PHE A 18 34.48 -26.03 -9.28
CA PHE A 18 33.32 -26.52 -8.53
C PHE A 18 32.77 -25.48 -7.54
N LEU A 19 33.65 -24.73 -6.87
CA LEU A 19 33.27 -23.64 -5.96
C LEU A 19 32.59 -22.46 -6.70
N LEU A 20 33.02 -22.17 -7.93
CA LEU A 20 32.46 -21.10 -8.76
C LEU A 20 31.11 -21.49 -9.38
N CYS A 21 30.89 -22.77 -9.70
CA CYS A 21 29.57 -23.26 -10.11
C CYS A 21 28.57 -23.31 -8.94
N ALA A 22 29.01 -23.62 -7.72
CA ALA A 22 28.13 -23.68 -6.55
C ALA A 22 27.60 -22.30 -6.12
N SER A 23 28.34 -21.22 -6.33
CA SER A 23 27.89 -19.86 -6.00
C SER A 23 26.82 -19.31 -6.95
N PHE A 24 26.72 -19.83 -8.17
CA PHE A 24 25.68 -19.43 -9.13
C PHE A 24 24.28 -19.97 -8.79
N PHE A 25 24.18 -21.11 -8.09
CA PHE A 25 22.89 -21.72 -7.78
C PHE A 25 22.22 -21.18 -6.51
N VAL A 26 22.94 -20.49 -5.63
CA VAL A 26 22.37 -19.92 -4.39
C VAL A 26 21.74 -18.53 -4.63
N ALA A 27 22.02 -17.88 -5.77
CA ALA A 27 21.52 -16.54 -6.07
C ALA A 27 20.11 -16.49 -6.73
N CYS A 28 19.49 -17.64 -7.05
CA CYS A 28 18.19 -17.69 -7.73
C CYS A 28 17.04 -18.30 -6.91
N ALA A 29 17.19 -18.46 -5.59
CA ALA A 29 16.13 -18.94 -4.70
C ALA A 29 15.45 -17.82 -3.89
N THR A 30 15.39 -16.59 -4.42
CA THR A 30 14.49 -15.57 -3.88
C THR A 30 13.05 -15.92 -4.26
N PRO A 31 12.14 -16.13 -3.31
CA PRO A 31 10.74 -16.31 -3.63
C PRO A 31 10.23 -15.02 -4.30
N GLN A 32 9.77 -15.12 -5.54
CA GLN A 32 9.11 -14.00 -6.21
C GLN A 32 7.89 -13.61 -5.37
N LYS A 33 7.99 -12.45 -4.74
CA LYS A 33 6.87 -11.77 -4.11
C LYS A 33 5.82 -11.58 -5.21
N LYS A 34 4.68 -12.25 -5.06
CA LYS A 34 3.52 -12.16 -5.96
C LYS A 34 3.20 -10.68 -6.21
N GLU A 35 3.60 -10.16 -7.37
CA GLU A 35 3.29 -8.81 -7.79
C GLU A 35 1.78 -8.73 -8.00
N ILE A 36 1.13 -7.94 -7.14
CA ILE A 36 -0.24 -7.50 -7.35
C ILE A 36 -0.22 -6.75 -8.68
N PRO A 37 -1.09 -7.07 -9.66
CA PRO A 37 -1.06 -6.44 -10.96
C PRO A 37 -1.20 -4.92 -10.79
N ALA A 38 -0.18 -4.18 -11.25
CA ALA A 38 -0.20 -2.72 -11.26
C ALA A 38 -1.41 -2.28 -12.11
N ARG A 39 -2.40 -1.69 -11.43
CA ARG A 39 -3.46 -0.92 -12.09
C ARG A 39 -2.76 0.16 -12.91
N ALA A 40 -3.09 0.27 -14.19
CA ALA A 40 -2.55 1.32 -15.05
C ALA A 40 -2.83 2.68 -14.39
N GLU A 41 -1.78 3.34 -13.90
CA GLU A 41 -1.88 4.67 -13.32
C GLU A 41 -2.26 5.66 -14.44
N PRO A 42 -3.28 6.50 -14.24
CA PRO A 42 -3.53 7.60 -15.16
C PRO A 42 -2.30 8.53 -15.20
N PRO A 43 -2.02 9.22 -16.31
CA PRO A 43 -0.86 10.09 -16.42
C PRO A 43 -0.90 11.16 -15.31
N ILE A 44 0.07 11.09 -14.40
CA ILE A 44 0.15 11.94 -13.22
C ILE A 44 0.82 13.26 -13.60
N ASP A 45 0.03 14.27 -13.97
CA ASP A 45 0.53 15.66 -14.07
C ASP A 45 0.44 16.40 -12.72
N HIS A 46 -0.09 15.76 -11.68
CA HIS A 46 -0.30 16.38 -10.37
C HIS A 46 0.15 15.48 -9.22
N VAL A 47 0.89 16.02 -8.25
CA VAL A 47 1.40 15.26 -7.10
C VAL A 47 0.24 14.86 -6.18
N ILE A 48 -0.15 13.58 -6.22
CA ILE A 48 -1.15 12.98 -5.33
C ILE A 48 -0.49 12.65 -3.99
N GLN A 49 -1.08 13.08 -2.87
CA GLN A 49 -0.58 12.82 -1.53
C GLN A 49 -1.67 12.31 -0.59
N LYS A 50 -1.29 11.42 0.33
CA LYS A 50 -2.19 11.00 1.42
C LYS A 50 -2.51 12.18 2.34
N THR A 51 -3.73 12.23 2.84
CA THR A 51 -4.17 13.23 3.81
C THR A 51 -3.88 12.79 5.25
N TYR A 52 -3.95 13.73 6.20
CA TYR A 52 -4.01 13.38 7.61
C TYR A 52 -5.42 12.90 7.94
N VAL A 53 -5.53 11.85 8.74
CA VAL A 53 -6.81 11.21 9.06
C VAL A 53 -7.05 11.24 10.56
N GLU A 54 -8.29 11.50 10.96
CA GLU A 54 -8.70 11.61 12.36
C GLU A 54 -9.72 10.56 12.75
N SER A 55 -10.75 10.35 11.91
CA SER A 55 -11.79 9.39 12.21
C SER A 55 -12.47 8.83 10.96
N VAL A 56 -13.11 7.68 11.18
CA VAL A 56 -14.00 7.03 10.23
C VAL A 56 -15.18 6.43 10.98
N ASP A 57 -16.37 6.81 10.56
CA ASP A 57 -17.62 6.41 11.17
C ASP A 57 -18.55 5.81 10.12
N VAL A 58 -19.36 4.83 10.53
CA VAL A 58 -20.46 4.34 9.70
C VAL A 58 -21.59 5.35 9.83
N ASP A 59 -22.14 5.79 8.70
CA ASP A 59 -23.30 6.66 8.65
C ASP A 59 -24.51 5.89 9.23
N PRO A 60 -25.07 6.31 10.38
CA PRO A 60 -26.17 5.59 11.02
C PRO A 60 -27.48 5.66 10.23
N ASP A 61 -27.63 6.67 9.38
CA ASP A 61 -28.86 6.94 8.62
C ASP A 61 -28.85 6.23 7.25
N HIS A 62 -27.74 5.57 6.90
CA HIS A 62 -27.63 4.81 5.66
C HIS A 62 -28.16 3.39 5.85
N HIS A 63 -29.23 3.08 5.12
CA HIS A 63 -29.89 1.77 5.13
C HIS A 63 -29.72 1.07 3.79
N GLY A 64 -28.50 0.64 3.48
CA GLY A 64 -28.19 -0.25 2.36
C GLY A 64 -27.96 -1.68 2.89
N ASN A 65 -28.61 -2.68 2.29
CA ASN A 65 -28.44 -4.07 2.73
C ASN A 65 -27.00 -4.58 2.55
N ASP A 66 -26.34 -4.16 1.47
CA ASP A 66 -24.99 -4.58 1.11
C ASP A 66 -24.03 -3.39 0.95
N GLU A 67 -24.43 -2.21 1.45
CA GLU A 67 -23.69 -0.96 1.31
C GLU A 67 -23.43 -0.32 2.67
N LEU A 68 -22.20 0.14 2.84
CA LEU A 68 -21.77 0.95 3.97
C LEU A 68 -21.40 2.34 3.49
N LYS A 69 -22.12 3.35 3.97
CA LYS A 69 -21.67 4.72 3.85
C LYS A 69 -20.76 5.05 5.02
N LEU A 70 -19.50 5.36 4.70
CA LEU A 70 -18.46 5.67 5.67
C LEU A 70 -18.12 7.14 5.60
N ILE A 71 -18.21 7.83 6.74
CA ILE A 71 -17.87 9.24 6.88
C ILE A 71 -16.43 9.32 7.38
N ILE A 72 -15.56 9.96 6.60
CA ILE A 72 -14.14 10.12 6.90
C ILE A 72 -13.86 11.58 7.23
N ARG A 73 -13.14 11.83 8.31
CA ARG A 73 -12.68 13.17 8.73
C ARG A 73 -11.18 13.20 8.85
N GLY A 74 -10.61 14.36 8.54
CA GLY A 74 -9.18 14.54 8.58
C GLY A 74 -8.76 15.97 8.25
N GLN A 75 -7.48 16.13 7.94
CA GLN A 75 -6.88 17.42 7.63
C GLN A 75 -5.99 17.34 6.39
N LEU A 76 -6.04 18.39 5.58
CA LEU A 76 -5.11 18.63 4.49
C LEU A 76 -3.86 19.36 5.01
N PRO A 77 -2.68 19.11 4.44
CA PRO A 77 -1.42 19.72 4.93
C PRO A 77 -1.38 21.24 4.85
N SER A 78 -2.09 21.83 3.88
CA SER A 78 -2.17 23.27 3.64
C SER A 78 -3.37 23.61 2.74
N PRO A 79 -3.77 24.89 2.62
CA PRO A 79 -4.75 25.33 1.63
C PRO A 79 -4.40 25.00 0.18
N ALA A 80 -3.11 24.78 -0.11
CA ALA A 80 -2.65 24.42 -1.44
C ALA A 80 -2.96 22.96 -1.83
N TYR A 81 -3.65 22.20 -0.99
CA TYR A 81 -4.15 20.88 -1.33
C TYR A 81 -5.68 20.91 -1.41
N THR A 82 -6.23 20.16 -2.36
CA THR A 82 -7.67 19.88 -2.42
C THR A 82 -7.89 18.39 -2.29
N PHE A 83 -8.88 18.00 -1.49
CA PHE A 83 -9.31 16.61 -1.39
C PHE A 83 -9.76 16.10 -2.76
N ASP A 84 -9.32 14.91 -3.15
CA ASP A 84 -9.60 14.34 -4.47
C ASP A 84 -10.46 13.07 -4.35
N VAL A 85 -9.86 11.98 -3.87
CA VAL A 85 -10.48 10.66 -3.88
C VAL A 85 -10.17 9.86 -2.62
N VAL A 86 -11.02 8.90 -2.28
CA VAL A 86 -10.70 7.80 -1.36
C VAL A 86 -10.49 6.54 -2.19
N ASP A 87 -9.28 5.99 -2.18
CA ASP A 87 -9.06 4.66 -2.72
C ASP A 87 -9.59 3.60 -1.75
N VAL A 88 -10.32 2.63 -2.29
CA VAL A 88 -10.99 1.57 -1.52
C VAL A 88 -10.52 0.22 -2.05
N VAL A 89 -9.83 -0.53 -1.20
CA VAL A 89 -9.36 -1.88 -1.50
C VAL A 89 -9.98 -2.85 -0.51
N LYS A 90 -10.60 -3.92 -1.02
CA LYS A 90 -11.19 -5.00 -0.21
C LYS A 90 -10.31 -6.25 -0.29
N ASP A 91 -10.07 -6.88 0.84
CA ASP A 91 -9.42 -8.18 0.94
C ASP A 91 -10.12 -9.03 2.01
N GLU A 92 -10.99 -9.94 1.55
CA GLU A 92 -11.87 -10.75 2.39
C GLU A 92 -12.70 -9.89 3.38
N ARG A 93 -12.37 -9.96 4.67
CA ARG A 93 -13.03 -9.21 5.76
C ARG A 93 -12.29 -7.91 6.11
N ASN A 94 -11.31 -7.50 5.30
CA ASN A 94 -10.55 -6.27 5.50
C ASN A 94 -10.94 -5.23 4.45
N ILE A 95 -11.22 -4.00 4.90
CA ILE A 95 -11.52 -2.85 4.05
C ILE A 95 -10.44 -1.80 4.28
N TYR A 96 -9.68 -1.46 3.25
CA TYR A 96 -8.63 -0.46 3.28
C TYR A 96 -9.10 0.81 2.58
N LEU A 97 -9.00 1.94 3.27
CA LEU A 97 -9.41 3.25 2.79
C LEU A 97 -8.18 4.17 2.80
N THR A 98 -7.85 4.76 1.65
CA THR A 98 -6.74 5.72 1.55
C THR A 98 -7.24 7.03 0.95
N PRO A 99 -7.50 8.06 1.78
CA PRO A 99 -7.85 9.38 1.29
C PRO A 99 -6.63 10.10 0.70
N PHE A 100 -6.83 10.65 -0.49
CA PHE A 100 -5.83 11.38 -1.26
C PHE A 100 -6.26 12.81 -1.54
N ALA A 101 -5.26 13.68 -1.67
CA ALA A 101 -5.40 15.06 -2.06
C ALA A 101 -4.37 15.42 -3.13
N VAL A 102 -4.71 16.43 -3.92
CA VAL A 102 -3.90 16.92 -5.03
C VAL A 102 -3.39 18.32 -4.70
N TYR A 103 -2.11 18.56 -4.98
CA TYR A 103 -1.50 19.87 -4.84
C TYR A 103 -1.95 20.82 -5.95
N GLN A 104 -2.25 22.07 -5.59
CA GLN A 104 -2.62 23.14 -6.50
C GLN A 104 -1.54 24.22 -6.53
N GLU A 105 -0.81 24.30 -7.64
CA GLU A 105 0.33 25.21 -7.80
C GLU A 105 -0.05 26.70 -7.71
N LYS A 106 -1.30 27.04 -8.03
CA LYS A 106 -1.79 28.43 -8.05
C LYS A 106 -2.28 28.91 -6.69
N THR A 107 -2.25 28.07 -5.67
CA THR A 107 -2.80 28.37 -4.34
C THR A 107 -1.68 28.63 -3.34
N THR A 108 -1.82 29.68 -2.53
CA THR A 108 -0.81 30.04 -1.53
C THR A 108 -0.63 28.92 -0.49
N ALA A 109 0.61 28.47 -0.33
CA ALA A 109 0.99 27.51 0.70
C ALA A 109 1.15 28.21 2.05
N LEU A 110 0.07 28.28 2.83
CA LEU A 110 0.12 28.66 4.24
C LEU A 110 0.31 27.42 5.10
N GLN A 111 1.17 27.49 6.13
CA GLN A 111 1.40 26.39 7.07
C GLN A 111 0.24 26.29 8.09
N VAL A 112 -0.95 25.94 7.60
CA VAL A 112 -2.15 25.72 8.39
C VAL A 112 -2.85 24.46 7.91
N LEU A 113 -3.30 23.62 8.85
CA LEU A 113 -4.03 22.41 8.52
C LEU A 113 -5.49 22.76 8.18
N ILE A 114 -6.00 22.21 7.08
CA ILE A 114 -7.36 22.49 6.61
C ILE A 114 -8.26 21.27 6.86
N PRO A 115 -9.28 21.36 7.72
CA PRO A 115 -10.14 20.23 8.00
C PRO A 115 -10.96 19.86 6.75
N TYR A 116 -11.21 18.56 6.58
CA TYR A 116 -12.13 18.06 5.57
C TYR A 116 -13.03 16.97 6.15
N GLN A 117 -14.20 16.82 5.53
CA GLN A 117 -15.11 15.71 5.75
C GLN A 117 -15.58 15.20 4.40
N THR A 118 -15.56 13.89 4.21
CA THR A 118 -16.05 13.23 3.00
C THR A 118 -16.80 11.95 3.35
N SER A 119 -17.56 11.41 2.41
CA SER A 119 -18.23 10.13 2.56
C SER A 119 -17.93 9.22 1.38
N VAL A 120 -17.72 7.94 1.63
CA VAL A 120 -17.53 6.91 0.61
C VAL A 120 -18.53 5.78 0.84
N ILE A 121 -19.10 5.24 -0.24
CA ILE A 121 -19.95 4.06 -0.19
C ILE A 121 -19.10 2.84 -0.51
N VAL A 122 -19.12 1.86 0.37
CA VAL A 122 -18.40 0.59 0.22
C VAL A 122 -19.41 -0.54 0.13
N HIS A 123 -19.38 -1.28 -0.98
CA HIS A 123 -20.20 -2.46 -1.17
C HIS A 123 -19.53 -3.66 -0.51
N VAL A 124 -20.27 -4.43 0.27
CA VAL A 124 -19.79 -5.61 0.99
C VAL A 124 -20.47 -6.87 0.48
N ASP A 125 -19.74 -7.98 0.49
CA ASP A 125 -20.19 -9.18 -0.21
C ASP A 125 -21.08 -10.08 0.68
N SER A 126 -21.03 -9.88 2.00
CA SER A 126 -21.89 -10.58 2.96
C SER A 126 -21.94 -9.87 4.31
N PRO A 127 -23.03 -10.04 5.10
CA PRO A 127 -23.07 -9.60 6.49
C PRO A 127 -21.95 -10.21 7.35
N GLY A 128 -21.67 -9.60 8.49
CA GLY A 128 -20.68 -10.06 9.47
C GLY A 128 -19.72 -8.98 9.94
N GLU A 129 -18.64 -9.40 10.60
CA GLU A 129 -17.61 -8.51 11.11
C GLU A 129 -16.55 -8.21 10.05
N TYR A 130 -16.20 -6.93 9.93
CA TYR A 130 -15.14 -6.43 9.06
C TYR A 130 -14.14 -5.59 9.85
N LYS A 131 -12.89 -5.64 9.41
CA LYS A 131 -11.80 -4.79 9.89
C LYS A 131 -11.58 -3.66 8.90
N LEU A 132 -11.79 -2.44 9.35
CA LEU A 132 -11.58 -1.24 8.56
C LEU A 132 -10.22 -0.63 8.91
N PHE A 133 -9.44 -0.33 7.88
CA PHE A 133 -8.13 0.31 7.95
C PHE A 133 -8.18 1.64 7.19
N LEU A 134 -8.15 2.75 7.90
CA LEU A 134 -8.04 4.07 7.30
C LEU A 134 -6.57 4.49 7.30
N ILE A 135 -5.94 4.50 6.12
CA ILE A 135 -4.51 4.73 5.92
C ILE A 135 -4.29 6.19 5.55
N GLY A 136 -3.88 7.01 6.52
CA GLY A 136 -3.47 8.38 6.30
C GLY A 136 -1.97 8.52 6.05
N ARG A 137 -1.52 9.79 5.98
CA ARG A 137 -0.13 10.17 5.78
C ARG A 137 0.79 9.75 6.93
N SER A 138 0.37 9.96 8.17
CA SER A 138 1.19 9.74 9.37
C SER A 138 0.74 8.55 10.22
N ALA A 139 -0.48 8.04 10.01
CA ALA A 139 -1.06 7.00 10.84
C ALA A 139 -2.04 6.13 10.05
N THR A 140 -2.26 4.91 10.55
CA THR A 140 -3.35 4.04 10.11
C THR A 140 -4.31 3.84 11.28
N LEU A 141 -5.56 4.25 11.12
CA LEU A 141 -6.61 3.97 12.10
C LEU A 141 -7.24 2.62 11.81
N ARG A 142 -7.55 1.87 12.87
CA ARG A 142 -8.15 0.53 12.78
C ARG A 142 -9.47 0.53 13.54
N LYS A 143 -10.52 0.03 12.92
CA LYS A 143 -11.86 -0.06 13.52
C LYS A 143 -12.53 -1.36 13.11
N ASN A 144 -13.13 -2.05 14.07
CA ASN A 144 -14.00 -3.18 13.77
C ASN A 144 -15.41 -2.64 13.53
N ILE A 145 -16.07 -3.13 12.48
CA ILE A 145 -17.45 -2.80 12.16
C ILE A 145 -18.24 -4.08 11.94
N THR A 146 -19.51 -4.08 12.36
CA THR A 146 -20.41 -5.22 12.17
C THR A 146 -21.52 -4.80 11.23
N ILE A 147 -21.70 -5.59 10.19
CA ILE A 147 -22.75 -5.44 9.18
C ILE A 147 -23.79 -6.52 9.46
N ARG A 148 -25.06 -6.12 9.55
CA ARG A 148 -26.17 -7.00 9.91
C ARG A 148 -26.98 -7.37 8.68
#